data_AF-A0A2H5ZWV0-F1
#
_entry.id   AF-A0A2H5ZWV0-F1
#
_cell.length_a   1.000
_cell.length_b   1.000
_cell.length_c   1.000
_cell.angle_alpha   90.00
_cell.angle_beta   90.00
_cell.angle_gamma   90.00
#
_symmetry.space_group_name_H-M   'P 1'
#
loop_
_entity.id
_entity.type
_entity.pdbx_description
1 polymer ?
#
loop_
_entity_poly.entity_id
_entity_poly.type
_entity_poly.pdbx_seq_one_letter_code
_entity_poly.pdbx_strand_id
1 'polypeptide(L)'
;MVGALLAGFAVTAAVGLYQRLAFGPDFIVSGVRPGERATFAAVLVLLISVCVGMAVVLRVWWHRLALLAVGLVAAVPLLYTYSRGAYVGMLAALVFLGLRRSRALLVGIVLLVVFASAVLPEEVHERASTIAVVFGAPERTTQSWAARVGAWHMVASQILSQPLVGYGMGALPLGWIDNELIKELYYGGVVGLVLYALVLVGLWRVSAHVAHHGRETWIRGFGWGFLAGFVGSLVQGITATNLTAIRSAGLF
;
A
#
# COMPACT_ATOMS: atom_id res chain seq x y z
N MET A 1 5.81 13.74 -20.81
CA MET A 1 5.35 12.56 -20.05
C MET A 1 5.26 12.78 -18.53
N VAL A 2 6.29 13.31 -17.86
CA VAL A 2 6.24 13.56 -16.39
C VAL A 2 5.02 14.41 -15.99
N GLY A 3 4.67 15.43 -16.77
CA GLY A 3 3.47 16.25 -16.53
C GLY A 3 2.15 15.49 -16.56
N ALA A 4 1.98 14.48 -17.44
CA ALA A 4 0.77 13.69 -17.51
C ALA A 4 0.63 12.73 -16.31
N LEU A 5 1.75 12.15 -15.87
CA LEU A 5 1.80 11.35 -14.62
C LEU A 5 1.45 12.21 -13.41
N LEU A 6 2.05 13.41 -13.31
CA LEU A 6 1.75 14.37 -12.25
C LEU A 6 0.28 14.77 -12.23
N ALA A 7 -0.36 14.97 -13.40
CA ALA A 7 -1.78 15.29 -13.47
C ALA A 7 -2.66 14.15 -12.90
N GLY A 8 -2.45 12.91 -13.32
CA GLY A 8 -3.21 11.77 -12.78
C GLY A 8 -3.01 11.55 -11.28
N PHE A 9 -1.78 11.74 -10.80
CA PHE A 9 -1.46 11.66 -9.38
C PHE A 9 -2.08 12.80 -8.58
N ALA A 10 -2.03 14.02 -9.11
CA ALA A 10 -2.66 15.19 -8.50
C ALA A 10 -4.18 15.02 -8.40
N VAL A 11 -4.84 14.47 -9.43
CA VAL A 11 -6.29 14.17 -9.38
C VAL A 11 -6.60 13.19 -8.26
N THR A 12 -5.85 12.09 -8.15
CA THR A 12 -6.06 11.08 -7.09
C THR A 12 -5.86 11.67 -5.69
N ALA A 13 -4.81 12.48 -5.52
CA ALA A 13 -4.55 13.17 -4.27
C ALA A 13 -5.64 14.21 -3.93
N ALA A 14 -6.11 14.95 -4.94
CA ALA A 14 -7.16 15.95 -4.80
C ALA A 14 -8.50 15.32 -4.41
N VAL A 15 -8.84 14.13 -4.94
CA VAL A 15 -10.05 13.40 -4.51
C VAL A 15 -9.99 13.07 -3.03
N GLY A 16 -8.87 12.52 -2.54
CA GLY A 16 -8.71 12.22 -1.12
C GLY A 16 -8.74 13.46 -0.22
N LEU A 17 -8.12 14.56 -0.68
CA LEU A 17 -8.11 15.83 0.05
C LEU A 17 -9.50 16.46 0.09
N TYR A 18 -10.21 16.46 -1.04
CA TYR A 18 -11.60 16.92 -1.13
C TYR A 18 -12.48 16.14 -0.15
N GLN A 19 -12.34 14.82 -0.05
CA GLN A 19 -13.09 14.03 0.92
C GLN A 19 -12.86 14.49 2.36
N ARG A 20 -11.60 14.75 2.73
CA ARG A 20 -11.27 15.26 4.08
C ARG A 20 -11.89 16.63 4.33
N LEU A 21 -11.89 17.51 3.33
CA LEU A 21 -12.38 18.88 3.47
C LEU A 21 -13.92 18.97 3.44
N ALA A 22 -14.58 18.15 2.60
CA ALA A 22 -16.02 18.22 2.37
C ALA A 22 -16.83 17.44 3.41
N PHE A 23 -16.34 16.27 3.86
CA PHE A 23 -17.08 15.39 4.76
C PHE A 23 -16.69 15.52 6.24
N GLY A 24 -15.72 16.40 6.55
CA GLY A 24 -15.33 16.71 7.92
C GLY A 24 -14.33 15.71 8.55
N PRO A 25 -13.98 15.93 9.83
CA PRO A 25 -12.89 15.21 10.49
C PRO A 25 -13.18 13.74 10.79
N ASP A 26 -14.46 13.37 10.94
CA ASP A 26 -14.88 12.00 11.26
C ASP A 26 -14.92 11.09 10.03
N PHE A 27 -14.85 11.67 8.83
CA PHE A 27 -14.89 10.89 7.60
C PHE A 27 -13.56 10.15 7.35
N ILE A 28 -13.66 8.84 7.19
CA ILE A 28 -12.52 7.99 6.85
C ILE A 28 -12.31 8.04 5.33
N VAL A 29 -11.18 8.60 4.92
CA VAL A 29 -10.83 8.72 3.50
C VAL A 29 -10.73 7.33 2.88
N SER A 30 -11.52 7.09 1.84
CA SER A 30 -11.69 5.77 1.23
C SER A 30 -11.72 5.76 -0.30
N GLY A 31 -11.52 6.92 -0.94
CA GLY A 31 -11.61 7.02 -2.40
C GLY A 31 -13.06 6.96 -2.88
N VAL A 32 -13.29 6.54 -4.11
CA VAL A 32 -14.62 6.68 -4.76
C VAL A 32 -15.73 5.90 -4.04
N ARG A 33 -15.39 4.78 -3.37
CA ARG A 33 -16.36 3.92 -2.69
C ARG A 33 -16.15 3.94 -1.17
N PRO A 34 -17.21 4.19 -0.38
CA PRO A 34 -17.17 4.05 1.06
C PRO A 34 -16.70 2.65 1.48
N GLY A 35 -15.91 2.55 2.56
CA GLY A 35 -15.40 1.27 3.08
C GLY A 35 -14.10 0.77 2.43
N GLU A 36 -13.67 1.32 1.29
CA GLU A 36 -12.49 0.84 0.55
C GLU A 36 -11.16 1.50 0.97
N ARG A 37 -11.06 1.95 2.22
CA ARG A 37 -9.90 2.70 2.75
C ARG A 37 -8.56 2.00 2.53
N ALA A 38 -8.49 0.68 2.67
CA ALA A 38 -7.25 -0.07 2.48
C ALA A 38 -6.77 -0.07 1.02
N THR A 39 -7.72 -0.17 0.06
CA THR A 39 -7.42 -0.15 -1.37
C THR A 39 -6.95 1.23 -1.80
N PHE A 40 -7.69 2.27 -1.40
CA PHE A 40 -7.31 3.64 -1.72
C PHE A 40 -5.96 4.00 -1.10
N ALA A 41 -5.70 3.58 0.14
CA ALA A 41 -4.40 3.73 0.76
C ALA A 41 -3.28 3.03 -0.02
N ALA A 42 -3.52 1.84 -0.58
CA ALA A 42 -2.52 1.15 -1.42
C ALA A 42 -2.18 1.93 -2.69
N VAL A 43 -3.19 2.54 -3.33
CA VAL A 43 -2.98 3.42 -4.49
C VAL A 43 -2.16 4.64 -4.10
N LEU A 44 -2.45 5.27 -2.96
CA LEU A 44 -1.68 6.40 -2.45
C LEU A 44 -0.23 5.98 -2.11
N VAL A 45 -0.02 4.80 -1.53
CA VAL A 45 1.32 4.24 -1.27
C VAL A 45 2.12 4.14 -2.57
N LEU A 46 1.55 3.55 -3.62
CA LEU A 46 2.20 3.42 -4.92
C LEU A 46 2.51 4.79 -5.52
N LEU A 47 1.53 5.71 -5.52
CA LEU A 47 1.65 7.05 -6.08
C LEU A 47 2.78 7.84 -5.42
N ILE A 48 2.77 7.92 -4.09
CA ILE A 48 3.78 8.65 -3.31
C ILE A 48 5.15 8.02 -3.56
N SER A 49 5.23 6.68 -3.60
CA SER A 49 6.49 5.97 -3.88
C SER A 49 7.04 6.31 -5.27
N VAL A 50 6.17 6.42 -6.29
CA VAL A 50 6.56 6.86 -7.64
C VAL A 50 7.05 8.31 -7.62
N CYS A 51 6.33 9.22 -6.97
CA CYS A 51 6.73 10.62 -6.82
C CYS A 51 8.10 10.76 -6.15
N VAL A 52 8.30 10.12 -5.00
CA VAL A 52 9.56 10.19 -4.23
C VAL A 52 10.69 9.48 -4.99
N GLY A 53 10.43 8.31 -5.59
CA GLY A 53 11.41 7.58 -6.41
C GLY A 53 11.90 8.41 -7.60
N MET A 54 10.99 9.04 -8.32
CA MET A 54 11.34 9.96 -9.40
C MET A 54 12.10 11.18 -8.87
N ALA A 55 11.65 11.79 -7.77
CA ALA A 55 12.30 12.96 -7.18
C ALA A 55 13.73 12.67 -6.67
N VAL A 56 14.03 11.45 -6.24
CA VAL A 56 15.38 11.04 -5.83
C VAL A 56 16.31 10.83 -7.04
N VAL A 57 15.77 10.41 -8.18
CA VAL A 57 16.57 10.05 -9.37
C VAL A 57 16.74 11.22 -10.34
N LEU A 58 15.73 12.08 -10.48
CA LEU A 58 15.77 13.23 -11.39
C LEU A 58 16.77 14.28 -10.91
N ARG A 59 17.48 14.91 -11.85
CA ARG A 59 18.50 15.93 -11.57
C ARG A 59 17.93 17.35 -11.51
N VAL A 60 16.87 17.61 -12.25
CA VAL A 60 16.29 18.95 -12.40
C VAL A 60 15.45 19.31 -11.18
N TRP A 61 15.87 20.32 -10.42
CA TRP A 61 15.33 20.60 -9.08
C TRP A 61 13.83 20.93 -9.06
N TRP A 62 13.30 21.66 -10.04
CA TRP A 62 11.88 22.03 -10.09
C TRP A 62 10.97 20.82 -10.35
N HIS A 63 11.42 19.83 -11.13
CA HIS A 63 10.69 18.57 -11.28
C HIS A 63 10.62 17.82 -9.95
N ARG A 64 11.75 17.79 -9.21
CA ARG A 64 11.81 17.15 -7.88
C ARG A 64 10.85 17.83 -6.93
N LEU A 65 10.84 19.17 -6.90
CA LEU A 65 9.94 19.95 -6.06
C LEU A 65 8.47 19.67 -6.40
N ALA A 66 8.10 19.69 -7.69
CA ALA A 66 6.74 19.39 -8.13
C ALA A 66 6.29 17.97 -7.74
N LEU A 67 7.17 16.96 -7.93
CA LEU A 67 6.89 15.58 -7.54
C LEU A 67 6.74 15.43 -6.02
N LEU A 68 7.60 16.07 -5.24
CA LEU A 68 7.51 16.06 -3.78
C LEU A 68 6.27 16.79 -3.28
N ALA A 69 5.88 17.90 -3.91
CA ALA A 69 4.65 18.61 -3.60
C ALA A 69 3.41 17.71 -3.84
N VAL A 70 3.33 17.05 -4.99
CA VAL A 70 2.23 16.09 -5.26
C VAL A 70 2.26 14.91 -4.29
N GLY A 71 3.44 14.37 -3.99
CA GLY A 71 3.62 13.31 -3.00
C GLY A 71 3.15 13.74 -1.59
N LEU A 72 3.44 14.98 -1.18
CA LEU A 72 3.01 15.52 0.10
C LEU A 72 1.49 15.72 0.16
N VAL A 73 0.90 16.26 -0.91
CA VAL A 73 -0.57 16.39 -1.02
C VAL A 73 -1.24 15.02 -0.97
N ALA A 74 -0.64 13.98 -1.56
CA ALA A 74 -1.13 12.60 -1.49
C ALA A 74 -0.90 11.93 -0.11
N ALA A 75 0.12 12.36 0.63
CA ALA A 75 0.39 11.84 1.97
C ALA A 75 -0.70 12.24 2.98
N VAL A 76 -1.30 13.43 2.83
CA VAL A 76 -2.40 13.89 3.70
C VAL A 76 -3.59 12.91 3.70
N PRO A 77 -4.24 12.59 2.57
CA PRO A 77 -5.32 11.61 2.55
C PRO A 77 -4.86 10.21 2.94
N LEU A 78 -3.59 9.84 2.71
CA LEU A 78 -3.05 8.57 3.18
C LEU A 78 -3.17 8.46 4.70
N LEU A 79 -2.76 9.50 5.44
CA LEU A 79 -2.88 9.58 6.91
C LEU A 79 -4.35 9.54 7.38
N TYR A 80 -5.28 10.05 6.60
CA TYR A 80 -6.71 10.01 6.96
C TYR A 80 -7.45 8.76 6.45
N THR A 81 -6.76 7.84 5.77
CA THR A 81 -7.31 6.49 5.55
C THR A 81 -7.32 5.64 6.81
N TYR A 82 -6.51 6.00 7.81
CA TYR A 82 -6.28 5.25 9.05
C TYR A 82 -5.90 3.77 8.81
N SER A 83 -5.30 3.48 7.66
CA SER A 83 -4.90 2.12 7.26
C SER A 83 -3.50 1.81 7.81
N ARG A 84 -3.46 1.12 8.95
CA ARG A 84 -2.20 0.66 9.58
C ARG A 84 -1.29 -0.11 8.61
N GLY A 85 -1.87 -1.02 7.84
CA GLY A 85 -1.14 -1.79 6.84
C GLY A 85 -0.52 -0.88 5.76
N ALA A 86 -1.19 0.22 5.40
CA ALA A 86 -0.64 1.18 4.45
C ALA A 86 0.46 2.05 5.07
N TYR A 87 0.43 2.36 6.36
CA TYR A 87 1.53 3.08 7.03
C TYR A 87 2.79 2.22 7.06
N VAL A 88 2.65 0.94 7.44
CA VAL A 88 3.75 -0.01 7.42
C VAL A 88 4.25 -0.25 5.99
N GLY A 89 3.33 -0.36 5.03
CA GLY A 89 3.66 -0.46 3.61
C GLY A 89 4.41 0.76 3.07
N MET A 90 3.96 1.97 3.41
CA MET A 90 4.65 3.22 3.05
C MET A 90 6.05 3.27 3.65
N LEU A 91 6.19 2.93 4.94
CA LEU A 91 7.49 2.88 5.59
C LEU A 91 8.43 1.89 4.90
N ALA A 92 7.94 0.69 4.57
CA ALA A 92 8.72 -0.31 3.84
C ALA A 92 9.15 0.18 2.44
N ALA A 93 8.25 0.84 1.71
CA ALA A 93 8.54 1.43 0.40
C ALA A 93 9.65 2.49 0.49
N LEU A 94 9.53 3.41 1.45
CA LEU A 94 10.50 4.48 1.67
C LEU A 94 11.85 3.94 2.15
N VAL A 95 11.87 2.98 3.09
CA VAL A 95 13.10 2.33 3.55
C VAL A 95 13.80 1.61 2.39
N PHE A 96 13.07 0.83 1.59
CA PHE A 96 13.61 0.19 0.41
C PHE A 96 14.25 1.21 -0.55
N LEU A 97 13.53 2.29 -0.85
CA LEU A 97 14.03 3.33 -1.74
C LEU A 97 15.26 4.04 -1.16
N GLY A 98 15.27 4.31 0.15
CA GLY A 98 16.38 4.93 0.85
C GLY A 98 17.64 4.07 0.81
N LEU A 99 17.50 2.77 1.08
CA LEU A 99 18.60 1.81 1.00
C LEU A 99 19.17 1.67 -0.42
N ARG A 100 18.31 1.76 -1.45
CA ARG A 100 18.72 1.56 -2.84
C ARG A 100 19.20 2.83 -3.55
N ARG A 101 18.65 4.00 -3.22
CA ARG A 101 18.82 5.23 -4.01
C ARG A 101 19.27 6.45 -3.22
N SER A 102 18.92 6.60 -1.95
CA SER A 102 19.31 7.78 -1.18
C SER A 102 19.33 7.54 0.33
N ARG A 103 20.52 7.47 0.93
CA ARG A 103 20.66 7.36 2.39
C ARG A 103 20.11 8.58 3.14
N ALA A 104 20.08 9.75 2.50
CA ALA A 104 19.46 10.94 3.07
C ALA A 104 17.96 10.76 3.31
N LEU A 105 17.29 9.94 2.49
CA LEU A 105 15.89 9.59 2.69
C LEU A 105 15.71 8.78 3.99
N LEU A 106 16.64 7.88 4.33
CA LEU A 106 16.60 7.13 5.60
C LEU A 106 16.71 8.06 6.80
N VAL A 107 17.58 9.07 6.74
CA VAL A 107 17.67 10.10 7.79
C VAL A 107 16.34 10.86 7.91
N GLY A 108 15.75 11.24 6.78
CA GLY A 108 14.42 11.88 6.76
C GLY A 108 13.32 11.01 7.38
N ILE A 109 13.32 9.70 7.13
CA ILE A 109 12.39 8.76 7.78
C ILE A 109 12.60 8.74 9.29
N VAL A 110 13.85 8.62 9.75
CA VAL A 110 14.15 8.59 11.19
C VAL A 110 13.66 9.87 11.86
N LEU A 111 13.93 11.03 11.26
CA LEU A 111 13.43 12.31 11.77
C LEU A 111 11.89 12.33 11.79
N LEU A 112 11.24 11.90 10.71
CA LEU A 112 9.77 11.86 10.65
C LEU A 112 9.19 10.97 11.76
N VAL A 113 9.79 9.81 12.03
CA VAL A 113 9.33 8.88 13.08
C VAL A 113 9.55 9.49 14.47
N VAL A 114 10.72 10.10 14.73
CA VAL A 114 11.04 10.73 16.01
C VAL A 114 10.13 11.92 16.30
N PHE A 115 9.83 12.73 15.28
CA PHE A 115 8.97 13.91 15.40
C PHE A 115 7.50 13.64 15.05
N ALA A 116 7.12 12.38 14.86
CA ALA A 116 5.77 12.02 14.43
C ALA A 116 4.69 12.52 15.40
N SER A 117 4.94 12.45 16.71
CA SER A 117 4.01 12.93 17.74
C SER A 117 3.80 14.45 17.74
N ALA A 118 4.78 15.22 17.24
CA ALA A 118 4.68 16.68 17.15
C ALA A 118 4.01 17.15 15.84
N VAL A 119 4.03 16.31 14.80
CA VAL A 119 3.59 16.68 13.45
C VAL A 119 2.23 16.05 13.08
N LEU A 120 1.96 14.83 13.56
CA LEU A 120 0.74 14.10 13.22
C LEU A 120 -0.42 14.48 14.14
N PRO A 121 -1.65 14.57 13.59
CA PRO A 121 -2.87 14.69 14.40
C PRO A 121 -3.01 13.54 15.40
N GLU A 122 -3.66 13.81 16.54
CA GLU A 122 -3.83 12.85 17.63
C GLU A 122 -4.52 11.56 17.15
N GLU A 123 -5.54 11.66 16.29
CA GLU A 123 -6.27 10.51 15.75
C GLU A 123 -5.37 9.62 14.88
N VAL A 124 -4.45 10.23 14.13
CA VAL A 124 -3.47 9.49 13.32
C VAL A 124 -2.45 8.81 14.23
N HIS A 125 -2.02 9.49 15.29
CA HIS A 125 -1.09 8.96 16.29
C HIS A 125 -1.68 7.76 17.04
N GLU A 126 -2.92 7.84 17.52
CA GLU A 126 -3.63 6.73 18.15
C GLU A 126 -3.72 5.51 17.22
N ARG A 127 -4.02 5.75 15.95
CA ARG A 127 -4.12 4.65 14.97
C ARG A 127 -2.75 4.03 14.71
N ALA A 128 -1.69 4.83 14.64
CA ALA A 128 -0.33 4.34 14.49
C ALA A 128 0.16 3.58 15.75
N SER A 129 -0.17 4.03 16.96
CA SER A 129 0.26 3.38 18.21
C SER A 129 -0.33 1.97 18.36
N THR A 130 -1.54 1.74 17.86
CA THR A 130 -2.13 0.39 17.85
C THR A 130 -1.42 -0.60 16.92
N ILE A 131 -0.49 -0.16 16.06
CA ILE A 131 0.34 -1.07 15.24
C ILE A 131 1.16 -1.98 16.16
N ALA A 132 1.80 -1.42 17.19
CA ALA A 132 2.60 -2.20 18.14
C ALA A 132 1.74 -3.21 18.92
N VAL A 133 0.50 -2.85 19.25
CA VAL A 133 -0.46 -3.73 19.94
C VAL A 133 -0.84 -4.93 19.08
N VAL A 134 -1.02 -4.75 17.77
CA VAL A 134 -1.32 -5.85 16.83
C VAL A 134 -0.18 -6.88 16.80
N PHE A 135 1.08 -6.44 16.87
CA PHE A 135 2.23 -7.34 16.86
C PHE A 135 2.56 -7.94 18.23
N GLY A 136 2.30 -7.23 19.34
CA GLY A 136 2.70 -7.65 20.69
C GLY A 136 1.61 -8.32 21.53
N ALA A 137 0.33 -8.04 21.27
CA ALA A 137 -0.80 -8.60 22.02
C ALA A 137 -2.06 -8.72 21.14
N PRO A 138 -2.11 -9.69 20.20
CA PRO A 138 -3.19 -9.81 19.22
C PRO A 138 -4.59 -9.98 19.85
N GLU A 139 -4.67 -10.47 21.08
CA GLU A 139 -5.93 -10.66 21.82
C GLU A 139 -6.59 -9.33 22.25
N ARG A 140 -5.83 -8.23 22.31
CA ARG A 140 -6.32 -6.89 22.65
C ARG A 140 -6.64 -6.03 21.42
N THR A 141 -6.78 -6.65 20.25
CA THR A 141 -6.86 -5.92 18.98
C THR A 141 -8.27 -5.46 18.62
N THR A 142 -8.32 -4.44 17.76
CA THR A 142 -9.53 -3.89 17.14
C THR A 142 -10.37 -4.95 16.41
N GLN A 143 -11.70 -4.75 16.36
CA GLN A 143 -12.68 -5.60 15.65
C GLN A 143 -12.21 -6.07 14.26
N SER A 144 -11.62 -5.20 13.44
CA SER A 144 -11.17 -5.55 12.08
C SER A 144 -10.04 -6.61 12.01
N TRP A 145 -9.12 -6.66 12.98
CA TRP A 145 -8.04 -7.66 12.97
C TRP A 145 -8.54 -9.02 13.46
N ALA A 146 -9.30 -9.02 14.56
CA ALA A 146 -9.95 -10.22 15.08
C ALA A 146 -10.85 -10.88 14.02
N ALA A 147 -11.64 -10.08 13.27
CA ALA A 147 -12.45 -10.57 12.17
C ALA A 147 -11.63 -11.28 11.07
N ARG A 148 -10.47 -10.71 10.69
CA ARG A 148 -9.56 -11.33 9.71
C ARG A 148 -9.01 -12.66 10.20
N VAL A 149 -8.45 -12.67 11.42
CA VAL A 149 -7.85 -13.87 11.99
C VAL A 149 -8.90 -14.98 12.16
N GLY A 150 -10.12 -14.63 12.56
CA GLY A 150 -11.25 -15.55 12.62
C GLY A 150 -11.61 -16.11 11.24
N ALA A 151 -11.74 -15.25 10.22
CA ALA A 151 -11.99 -15.69 8.84
C ALA A 151 -10.89 -16.61 8.32
N TRP A 152 -9.62 -16.31 8.62
CA TRP A 152 -8.48 -17.15 8.23
C TRP A 152 -8.50 -18.52 8.92
N HIS A 153 -8.85 -18.57 10.21
CA HIS A 153 -9.04 -19.83 10.94
C HIS A 153 -10.14 -20.69 10.33
N MET A 154 -11.27 -20.08 9.95
CA MET A 154 -12.39 -20.79 9.33
C MET A 154 -12.02 -21.45 8.00
N VAL A 155 -11.20 -20.78 7.19
CA VAL A 155 -10.79 -21.33 5.88
C VAL A 155 -9.56 -22.23 5.97
N ALA A 156 -8.82 -22.24 7.08
CA ALA A 156 -7.60 -23.04 7.22
C ALA A 156 -7.87 -24.54 7.08
N SER A 157 -8.92 -25.07 7.73
CA SER A 157 -9.30 -26.48 7.61
C SER A 157 -9.72 -26.85 6.18
N GLN A 158 -10.38 -25.92 5.49
CA GLN A 158 -10.79 -26.08 4.09
C GLN A 158 -9.55 -26.16 3.19
N ILE A 159 -8.62 -25.22 3.30
CA ILE A 159 -7.35 -25.22 2.55
C ILE A 159 -6.61 -26.56 2.71
N LEU A 160 -6.57 -27.10 3.92
CA LEU A 160 -5.91 -28.39 4.18
C LEU A 160 -6.60 -29.58 3.50
N SER A 161 -7.89 -29.49 3.21
CA SER A 161 -8.62 -30.56 2.51
C SER A 161 -8.46 -30.53 0.99
N GLN A 162 -8.17 -29.37 0.39
CA GLN A 162 -7.88 -29.22 -1.05
C GLN A 162 -6.60 -28.38 -1.31
N PRO A 163 -5.42 -28.84 -0.85
CA PRO A 163 -4.23 -27.99 -0.78
C PRO A 163 -3.59 -27.69 -2.13
N LEU A 164 -3.77 -28.54 -3.14
CA LEU A 164 -3.07 -28.40 -4.42
C LEU A 164 -3.70 -27.34 -5.32
N VAL A 165 -5.01 -27.43 -5.55
CA VAL A 165 -5.75 -26.58 -6.51
C VAL A 165 -6.77 -25.66 -5.85
N GLY A 166 -7.00 -25.78 -4.54
CA GLY A 166 -7.98 -24.97 -3.82
C GLY A 166 -9.43 -25.25 -4.27
N TYR A 167 -10.31 -24.31 -3.94
CA TYR A 167 -11.76 -24.42 -4.18
C TYR A 167 -12.25 -23.70 -5.44
N GLY A 168 -11.36 -23.00 -6.15
CA GLY A 168 -11.71 -22.19 -7.32
C GLY A 168 -12.21 -20.79 -6.97
N MET A 169 -12.01 -19.84 -7.88
CA MET A 169 -12.43 -18.45 -7.69
C MET A 169 -13.95 -18.35 -7.50
N GLY A 170 -14.36 -17.59 -6.48
CA GLY A 170 -15.78 -17.37 -6.17
C GLY A 170 -16.40 -18.44 -5.25
N ALA A 171 -15.62 -19.41 -4.77
CA ALA A 171 -16.07 -20.38 -3.77
C ALA A 171 -16.53 -19.75 -2.45
N LEU A 172 -16.07 -18.53 -2.16
CA LEU A 172 -16.60 -17.66 -1.12
C LEU A 172 -17.01 -16.32 -1.73
N PRO A 173 -17.99 -15.62 -1.12
CA PRO A 173 -18.26 -14.24 -1.45
C PRO A 173 -16.99 -13.38 -1.43
N LEU A 174 -16.89 -12.48 -2.41
CA LEU A 174 -15.77 -11.54 -2.51
C LEU A 174 -15.66 -10.71 -1.22
N GLY A 175 -14.42 -10.52 -0.76
CA GLY A 175 -14.12 -9.78 0.47
C GLY A 175 -14.13 -10.60 1.76
N TRP A 176 -14.56 -11.88 1.72
CA TRP A 176 -14.57 -12.75 2.91
C TRP A 176 -13.16 -13.03 3.45
N ILE A 177 -12.19 -13.24 2.56
CA ILE A 177 -10.78 -13.41 2.94
C ILE A 177 -10.03 -12.10 2.66
N ASP A 178 -9.73 -11.34 3.72
CA ASP A 178 -8.97 -10.10 3.65
C ASP A 178 -7.47 -10.32 3.94
N ASN A 179 -6.85 -11.13 3.09
CA ASN A 179 -5.41 -11.37 2.98
C ASN A 179 -5.10 -11.92 1.59
N GLU A 180 -4.17 -11.29 0.85
CA GLU A 180 -3.88 -11.67 -0.53
C GLU A 180 -3.36 -13.11 -0.65
N LEU A 181 -2.44 -13.51 0.23
CA LEU A 181 -1.80 -14.83 0.20
C LEU A 181 -2.76 -15.95 0.58
N ILE A 182 -3.55 -15.75 1.65
CA ILE A 182 -4.53 -16.75 2.10
C ILE A 182 -5.63 -16.92 1.06
N LYS A 183 -6.05 -15.83 0.43
CA LYS A 183 -7.07 -15.86 -0.62
C LYS A 183 -6.56 -16.62 -1.87
N GLU A 184 -5.33 -16.35 -2.33
CA GLU A 184 -4.74 -17.11 -3.46
C GLU A 184 -4.57 -18.59 -3.12
N LEU A 185 -4.14 -18.89 -1.89
CA LEU A 185 -4.04 -20.27 -1.40
C LEU A 185 -5.41 -20.96 -1.30
N TYR A 186 -6.46 -20.24 -0.90
CA TYR A 186 -7.82 -20.79 -0.82
C TYR A 186 -8.41 -21.10 -2.20
N TYR A 187 -8.29 -20.16 -3.15
CA TYR A 187 -8.91 -20.33 -4.47
C TYR A 187 -8.09 -21.20 -5.41
N GLY A 188 -6.77 -21.11 -5.39
CA GLY A 188 -5.91 -21.82 -6.34
C GLY A 188 -5.00 -22.86 -5.71
N GLY A 189 -5.05 -23.05 -4.38
CA GLY A 189 -4.14 -23.94 -3.68
C GLY A 189 -2.68 -23.50 -3.79
N VAL A 190 -1.76 -24.42 -3.53
CA VAL A 190 -0.33 -24.20 -3.67
C VAL A 190 0.02 -23.87 -5.13
N VAL A 191 -0.66 -24.46 -6.11
CA VAL A 191 -0.42 -24.18 -7.53
C VAL A 191 -0.73 -22.71 -7.84
N GLY A 192 -1.89 -22.22 -7.43
CA GLY A 192 -2.28 -20.82 -7.59
C GLY A 192 -1.33 -19.86 -6.88
N LEU A 193 -0.96 -20.17 -5.63
CA LEU A 193 -0.01 -19.36 -4.87
C LEU A 193 1.37 -19.27 -5.55
N VAL A 194 1.87 -20.38 -6.12
CA VAL A 194 3.12 -20.40 -6.88
C VAL A 194 3.00 -19.57 -8.16
N LEU A 195 1.92 -19.72 -8.92
CA LEU A 195 1.69 -18.93 -10.13
C LEU A 195 1.60 -17.42 -9.80
N TYR A 196 0.90 -17.07 -8.73
CA TYR A 196 0.82 -15.71 -8.22
C TYR A 196 2.22 -15.18 -7.84
N ALA A 197 3.02 -15.95 -7.11
CA ALA A 197 4.39 -15.58 -6.78
C ALA A 197 5.28 -15.38 -8.02
N LEU A 198 5.11 -16.21 -9.06
CA LEU A 198 5.82 -16.06 -10.32
C LEU A 198 5.45 -14.75 -11.05
N VAL A 199 4.18 -14.35 -11.00
CA VAL A 199 3.74 -13.04 -11.52
C VAL A 199 4.40 -11.90 -10.75
N LEU A 200 4.44 -11.96 -9.41
CA LEU A 200 5.13 -10.96 -8.59
C LEU A 200 6.63 -10.87 -8.89
N VAL A 201 7.28 -12.02 -9.09
CA VAL A 201 8.70 -12.09 -9.50
C VAL A 201 8.90 -11.51 -10.90
N GLY A 202 7.99 -11.77 -11.84
CA GLY A 202 8.01 -11.19 -13.18
C GLY A 202 7.91 -9.67 -13.15
N LEU A 203 6.93 -9.13 -12.41
CA LEU A 203 6.76 -7.68 -12.20
C LEU A 203 8.01 -7.07 -11.57
N TRP A 204 8.58 -7.72 -10.56
CA TRP A 204 9.83 -7.28 -9.95
C TRP A 204 10.96 -7.20 -10.97
N ARG A 205 11.18 -8.27 -11.75
CA ARG A 205 12.28 -8.36 -12.73
C ARG A 205 12.16 -7.29 -13.81
N VAL A 206 10.96 -7.09 -14.37
CA VAL A 206 10.71 -6.07 -15.39
C VAL A 206 10.96 -4.67 -14.82
N SER A 207 10.38 -4.37 -13.66
CA SER A 207 10.52 -3.05 -13.04
C SER A 207 11.97 -2.77 -12.60
N ALA A 208 12.68 -3.78 -12.10
CA ALA A 208 14.11 -3.67 -11.81
C ALA A 208 14.95 -3.45 -13.06
N HIS A 209 14.65 -4.17 -14.16
CA HIS A 209 15.33 -3.94 -15.42
C HIS A 209 15.14 -2.48 -15.90
N VAL A 210 13.92 -1.96 -15.86
CA VAL A 210 13.60 -0.56 -16.18
C VAL A 210 14.30 0.44 -15.25
N ALA A 211 14.32 0.16 -13.94
CA ALA A 211 14.94 1.02 -12.94
C ALA A 211 16.46 1.14 -13.12
N HIS A 212 17.12 0.07 -13.54
CA HIS A 212 18.58 0.02 -13.72
C HIS A 212 19.03 0.43 -15.14
N HIS A 213 18.32 -0.02 -16.17
CA HIS A 213 18.76 0.04 -17.57
C HIS A 213 17.90 0.97 -18.44
N GLY A 214 16.90 1.65 -17.86
CA GLY A 214 16.10 2.63 -18.60
C GLY A 214 16.98 3.70 -19.26
N ARG A 215 16.78 3.92 -20.56
CA ARG A 215 17.58 4.87 -21.37
C ARG A 215 17.52 6.29 -20.81
N GLU A 216 16.32 6.73 -20.44
CA GLU A 216 16.10 8.08 -19.93
C GLU A 216 16.03 8.10 -18.40
N THR A 217 16.47 9.20 -17.80
CA THR A 217 16.55 9.32 -16.33
C THR A 217 15.17 9.29 -15.67
N TRP A 218 14.14 9.84 -16.32
CA TRP A 218 12.77 9.77 -15.78
C TRP A 218 12.20 8.35 -15.83
N ILE A 219 12.55 7.54 -16.84
CA ILE A 219 12.16 6.12 -16.94
C ILE A 219 12.76 5.34 -15.76
N ARG A 220 14.06 5.54 -15.49
CA ARG A 220 14.71 4.93 -14.31
C ARG A 220 14.08 5.40 -13.01
N GLY A 221 13.78 6.69 -12.89
CA GLY A 221 13.11 7.26 -11.72
C GLY A 221 11.74 6.63 -11.47
N PHE A 222 10.95 6.47 -12.53
CA PHE A 222 9.67 5.77 -12.47
C PHE A 222 9.85 4.31 -12.04
N GLY A 223 10.82 3.59 -12.62
CA GLY A 223 11.11 2.20 -12.24
C GLY A 223 11.48 2.04 -10.76
N TRP A 224 12.34 2.91 -10.23
CA TRP A 224 12.69 2.90 -8.80
C TRP A 224 11.51 3.22 -7.89
N GLY A 225 10.69 4.19 -8.29
CA GLY A 225 9.51 4.56 -7.53
C GLY A 225 8.41 3.48 -7.57
N PHE A 226 8.21 2.82 -8.73
CA PHE A 226 7.32 1.68 -8.86
C PHE A 226 7.80 0.51 -8.00
N LEU A 227 9.09 0.16 -8.03
CA LEU A 227 9.64 -0.90 -7.17
C LEU A 227 9.42 -0.61 -5.69
N ALA A 228 9.63 0.63 -5.26
CA ALA A 228 9.36 1.04 -3.88
C ALA A 228 7.87 0.86 -3.54
N GLY A 229 6.97 1.37 -4.38
CA GLY A 229 5.53 1.22 -4.18
C GLY A 229 5.10 -0.25 -4.18
N PHE A 230 5.68 -1.08 -5.04
CA PHE A 230 5.45 -2.51 -5.09
C PHE A 230 5.88 -3.21 -3.80
N VAL A 231 7.04 -2.87 -3.23
CA VAL A 231 7.43 -3.35 -1.89
C VAL A 231 6.39 -2.95 -0.84
N GLY A 232 5.94 -1.70 -0.86
CA GLY A 232 4.90 -1.23 0.06
C GLY A 232 3.58 -1.98 -0.10
N SER A 233 3.15 -2.24 -1.33
CA SER A 233 1.95 -3.01 -1.63
C SER A 233 2.08 -4.47 -1.18
N LEU A 234 3.23 -5.12 -1.36
CA LEU A 234 3.48 -6.48 -0.86
C LEU A 234 3.35 -6.55 0.66
N VAL A 235 3.96 -5.59 1.38
CA VAL A 235 3.88 -5.52 2.85
C VAL A 235 2.45 -5.27 3.31
N GLN A 236 1.74 -4.34 2.68
CA GLN A 236 0.34 -4.10 3.00
C GLN A 236 -0.55 -5.32 2.68
N GLY A 237 -0.23 -6.06 1.62
CA GLY A 237 -0.93 -7.25 1.14
C GLY A 237 -0.95 -8.43 2.11
N ILE A 238 -0.02 -8.44 3.08
CA ILE A 238 -0.04 -9.38 4.22
C ILE A 238 -1.27 -9.16 5.10
N THR A 239 -1.81 -7.94 5.11
CA THR A 239 -2.93 -7.55 5.98
C THR A 239 -4.17 -7.10 5.20
N ALA A 240 -4.18 -7.17 3.86
CA ALA A 240 -5.32 -6.79 3.03
C ALA A 240 -5.24 -7.44 1.64
N THR A 241 -6.36 -7.56 0.92
CA THR A 241 -6.33 -7.93 -0.52
C THR A 241 -6.20 -6.71 -1.44
N ASN A 242 -5.00 -6.14 -1.57
CA ASN A 242 -4.75 -4.89 -2.31
C ASN A 242 -4.22 -5.07 -3.74
N LEU A 243 -3.98 -6.30 -4.19
CA LEU A 243 -3.40 -6.62 -5.52
C LEU A 243 -4.42 -7.30 -6.45
N THR A 244 -5.69 -7.31 -6.07
CA THR A 244 -6.79 -7.84 -6.89
C THR A 244 -7.38 -6.80 -7.82
N ALA A 245 -7.62 -7.19 -9.08
CA ALA A 245 -8.30 -6.34 -10.07
C ALA A 245 -9.80 -6.15 -9.78
N ILE A 246 -10.45 -7.13 -9.14
CA ILE A 246 -11.87 -7.09 -8.78
C ILE A 246 -12.01 -7.27 -7.28
N ARG A 247 -12.47 -6.22 -6.61
CA ARG A 247 -13.03 -6.32 -5.25
C ARG A 247 -14.52 -6.00 -5.32
N SER A 248 -15.34 -6.80 -4.64
CA SER A 248 -16.64 -6.34 -4.21
C SER A 248 -16.42 -5.23 -3.18
N ALA A 249 -17.19 -4.15 -3.26
CA ALA A 249 -17.39 -3.32 -2.09
C ALA A 249 -17.88 -4.25 -0.96
N GLY A 250 -17.14 -4.33 0.14
CA GLY A 250 -17.59 -5.12 1.28
C GLY A 250 -18.88 -4.52 1.82
N LEU A 251 -19.91 -5.35 2.01
CA LEU A 251 -21.13 -4.99 2.75
C LEU A 251 -20.90 -4.98 4.27
N PHE A 252 -19.68 -4.69 4.73
CA PHE A 252 -19.29 -4.71 6.14
C PHE A 252 -18.48 -3.47 6.51
#